data_AF-U1NRU3-F1
#
_entry.id   AF-U1NRU3-F1
#
_cell.length_a   1.000
_cell.length_b   1.000
_cell.length_c   1.000
_cell.angle_alpha   90.00
_cell.angle_beta   90.00
_cell.angle_gamma   90.00
#
_symmetry.space_group_name_H-M   'P 1'
#
loop_
_entity.id
_entity.type
_entity.pdbx_description
1 polymer ?
#
loop_
_entity_poly.entity_id
_entity_poly.type
_entity_poly.pdbx_seq_one_letter_code
_entity_poly.pdbx_strand_id
1 'polypeptide(L)'
;MAVRDHAGGFFERYADDTAVYGPFLDGDRYVVERPREVTTARQYLDSDAIFEVALGAQIETALAENYELLWDEAVATLADDFGTELAEYFEPTP
;
A
#
# COMPACT_ATOMS: atom_id res chain seq x y z
N MET A 1 26.37 0.88 23.56
CA MET A 1 26.27 2.30 23.16
C MET A 1 25.30 2.51 22.02
N ALA A 2 25.44 1.77 20.91
CA ALA A 2 24.55 1.89 19.73
C ALA A 2 23.05 2.05 20.05
N VAL A 3 22.47 1.24 20.95
CA VAL A 3 21.03 1.31 21.27
C VAL A 3 20.60 2.68 21.81
N ARG A 4 21.41 3.31 22.67
CA ARG A 4 21.09 4.65 23.21
C ARG A 4 21.14 5.70 22.11
N ASP A 5 22.16 5.61 21.25
CA ASP A 5 22.35 6.55 20.15
C ASP A 5 21.23 6.41 19.10
N HIS A 6 20.81 5.17 18.79
CA HIS A 6 19.66 4.90 17.91
C HIS A 6 18.34 5.40 18.51
N ALA A 7 18.11 5.18 19.81
CA ALA A 7 16.91 5.67 20.50
C ALA A 7 16.87 7.20 20.54
N GLY A 8 18.01 7.84 20.80
CA GLY A 8 18.14 9.31 20.74
C GLY A 8 17.79 9.84 19.36
N GLY A 9 18.40 9.29 18.30
CA GLY A 9 18.11 9.72 16.93
C GLY A 9 16.66 9.49 16.49
N PHE A 10 16.03 8.39 16.94
CA PHE A 10 14.60 8.18 16.69
C PHE A 10 13.73 9.21 17.40
N PHE A 11 14.02 9.49 18.68
CA PHE A 11 13.27 10.48 19.45
C PHE A 11 13.41 11.87 18.81
N GLU A 12 14.63 12.33 18.54
CA GLU A 12 14.92 13.63 17.93
C GLU A 12 14.24 13.79 16.56
N ARG A 13 14.12 12.70 15.79
CA ARG A 13 13.43 12.73 14.48
C ARG A 13 11.95 13.05 14.58
N TYR A 14 11.29 12.66 15.66
CA TYR A 14 9.82 12.66 15.75
C TYR A 14 9.25 13.51 16.88
N ALA A 15 10.05 13.94 17.86
CA ALA A 15 9.57 14.66 19.04
C ALA A 15 8.83 15.97 18.73
N ASP A 16 9.25 16.66 17.67
CA ASP A 16 8.66 17.94 17.24
C ASP A 16 7.76 17.80 15.99
N ASP A 17 7.53 16.58 15.50
CA ASP A 17 6.70 16.35 14.31
C ASP A 17 5.22 16.29 14.70
N THR A 18 4.50 17.39 14.47
CA THR A 18 3.07 17.50 14.80
C THR A 18 2.15 16.62 13.95
N ALA A 19 2.65 16.04 12.85
CA ALA A 19 1.87 15.15 11.99
C ALA A 19 1.89 13.71 12.49
N VAL A 20 2.79 13.36 13.43
CA VAL A 20 2.86 12.03 14.02
C VAL A 20 2.31 12.03 15.44
N TYR A 21 1.81 10.89 15.88
CA TYR A 21 1.46 10.66 17.27
C TYR A 21 2.61 9.90 17.95
N GLY A 22 3.21 10.52 18.96
CA GLY A 22 4.41 10.04 19.66
C GLY A 22 5.57 11.03 19.57
N PRO A 23 6.82 10.58 19.79
CA PRO A 23 7.23 9.22 20.12
C PRO A 23 6.83 8.82 21.55
N PHE A 24 6.45 7.55 21.75
CA PHE A 24 6.14 6.97 23.06
C PHE A 24 6.76 5.57 23.22
N LEU A 25 6.83 5.06 24.44
CA LEU A 25 7.32 3.70 24.72
C LEU A 25 6.17 2.69 24.63
N ASP A 26 6.36 1.66 23.81
CA ASP A 26 5.54 0.45 23.76
C ASP A 26 6.43 -0.73 24.22
N GLY A 27 6.28 -1.14 25.48
CA GLY A 27 7.19 -2.09 26.11
C GLY A 27 8.60 -1.50 26.27
N ASP A 28 9.56 -2.05 25.53
CA ASP A 28 10.98 -1.66 25.57
C ASP A 28 11.45 -0.91 24.31
N ARG A 29 10.53 -0.51 23.43
CA ARG A 29 10.82 0.20 22.16
C ARG A 29 10.09 1.53 22.05
N TYR A 30 10.73 2.48 21.36
CA TYR A 30 10.06 3.69 20.91
C TYR A 30 9.21 3.40 19.66
N VAL A 31 8.01 3.97 19.64
CA VAL A 31 7.05 3.87 18.54
C VAL A 31 6.48 5.25 18.22
N VAL A 32 6.15 5.45 16.95
CA VAL A 32 5.32 6.56 16.46
C VAL A 32 4.20 5.99 15.61
N GLU A 33 3.04 6.61 15.66
CA GLU A 33 1.97 6.39 14.70
C GLU A 33 2.01 7.53 13.69
N ARG A 34 2.02 7.19 12.39
CA ARG A 34 2.04 8.18 11.32
C ARG A 34 0.81 8.03 10.46
N PRO A 35 0.25 9.12 9.92
CA PRO A 35 -0.76 9.02 8.88
C PRO A 35 -0.16 8.26 7.69
N ARG A 36 -0.95 7.38 7.09
CA ARG A 36 -0.60 6.78 5.79
C ARG A 36 -0.81 7.84 4.71
N GLU A 37 0.12 7.94 3.79
CA GLU A 37 -0.02 8.82 2.61
C GLU A 37 -1.17 8.37 1.70
N VAL A 38 -1.38 7.05 1.62
CA VAL A 38 -2.48 6.43 0.89
C VAL A 38 -3.31 5.56 1.83
N THR A 39 -4.62 5.77 1.87
CA THR A 39 -5.52 5.11 2.83
C THR A 39 -6.53 4.17 2.18
N THR A 40 -6.60 4.15 0.84
CA THR A 40 -7.51 3.28 0.09
C THR A 40 -6.79 2.59 -1.05
N ALA A 41 -7.23 1.37 -1.37
CA ALA A 41 -6.71 0.64 -2.53
C ALA A 41 -6.93 1.42 -3.83
N ARG A 42 -8.07 2.11 -3.95
CA ARG A 42 -8.38 2.94 -5.12
C ARG A 42 -7.38 4.05 -5.32
N GLN A 43 -7.09 4.82 -4.27
CA GLN A 43 -6.10 5.89 -4.34
C GLN A 43 -4.70 5.35 -4.67
N TYR A 44 -4.34 4.17 -4.14
CA TYR A 44 -3.05 3.55 -4.45
C TYR A 44 -2.96 3.16 -5.92
N LEU A 45 -3.97 2.42 -6.40
CA LEU A 45 -4.01 1.90 -7.77
C LEU A 45 -4.13 2.99 -8.84
N ASP A 46 -4.70 4.14 -8.49
CA ASP A 46 -4.85 5.33 -9.35
C ASP A 46 -3.66 6.30 -9.25
N SER A 47 -2.55 5.87 -8.63
CA SER A 47 -1.37 6.70 -8.42
C SER A 47 -0.12 6.04 -9.00
N ASP A 48 0.94 6.84 -9.17
CA ASP A 48 2.23 6.34 -9.66
C ASP A 48 2.89 5.33 -8.70
N ALA A 49 2.39 5.20 -7.47
CA ALA A 49 2.89 4.26 -6.47
C ALA A 49 2.77 2.79 -6.92
N ILE A 50 1.91 2.47 -7.90
CA ILE A 50 1.85 1.13 -8.50
C ILE A 50 3.13 0.78 -9.27
N PHE A 51 3.88 1.77 -9.75
CA PHE A 51 5.13 1.57 -10.49
C PHE A 51 6.36 1.55 -9.58
N GLU A 52 6.19 1.84 -8.29
CA GLU A 52 7.28 1.78 -7.30
C GLU A 52 7.55 0.35 -6.79
N VAL A 53 6.68 -0.61 -7.12
CA VAL A 53 6.83 -2.02 -6.76
C VAL A 53 7.38 -2.85 -7.92
N ALA A 54 7.96 -4.00 -7.60
CA ALA A 54 8.53 -4.89 -8.61
C ALA A 54 7.43 -5.66 -9.38
N LEU A 55 6.77 -4.99 -10.33
CA LEU A 55 5.74 -5.56 -11.20
C LEU A 55 6.30 -6.53 -12.26
N GLY A 56 7.58 -6.37 -12.59
CA GLY A 56 8.22 -7.01 -13.73
C GLY A 56 8.08 -6.17 -15.01
N ALA A 57 9.14 -6.11 -15.80
CA ALA A 57 9.30 -5.12 -16.87
C ALA A 57 8.16 -5.12 -17.92
N GLN A 58 7.61 -6.29 -18.25
CA GLN A 58 6.53 -6.40 -19.23
C GLN A 58 5.20 -5.84 -18.70
N ILE A 59 4.88 -6.13 -17.43
CA ILE A 59 3.65 -5.66 -16.79
C ILE A 59 3.74 -4.16 -16.55
N GLU A 60 4.88 -3.68 -16.06
CA GLU A 60 5.15 -2.26 -15.86
C GLU A 60 4.98 -1.46 -17.17
N THR A 61 5.55 -1.96 -18.28
CA THR A 61 5.40 -1.33 -19.60
C THR A 61 3.94 -1.30 -20.05
N ALA A 62 3.22 -2.42 -19.93
CA ALA A 62 1.82 -2.51 -20.35
C ALA A 62 0.92 -1.56 -19.53
N LEU A 63 1.09 -1.50 -18.21
CA LEU A 63 0.34 -0.58 -17.36
C LEU A 63 0.71 0.89 -17.64
N ALA A 64 1.98 1.19 -17.93
CA ALA A 64 2.40 2.55 -18.27
C ALA A 64 1.81 3.04 -19.61
N GLU A 65 1.50 2.11 -20.54
CA GLU A 65 0.81 2.46 -21.78
C GLU A 65 -0.66 2.82 -21.51
N ASN A 66 -1.40 1.94 -20.84
CA ASN A 66 -2.77 2.18 -20.43
C ASN A 66 -3.24 1.10 -19.44
N TYR A 67 -4.02 1.49 -18.45
CA TYR A 67 -4.86 0.60 -17.68
C TYR A 67 -6.16 1.30 -17.28
N GLU A 68 -7.20 0.50 -17.10
CA GLU A 68 -8.48 0.97 -16.58
C GLU A 68 -8.70 0.39 -15.19
N LEU A 69 -9.15 1.24 -14.26
CA LEU A 69 -9.55 0.81 -12.92
C LEU A 69 -11.05 0.61 -12.84
N LEU A 70 -11.46 -0.65 -12.75
CA LEU A 70 -12.85 -1.05 -12.57
C LEU A 70 -13.19 -1.14 -11.08
N TRP A 71 -14.35 -0.58 -10.71
CA TRP A 71 -14.84 -0.54 -9.34
C TRP A 71 -16.34 -0.79 -9.28
N ASP A 72 -16.81 -1.27 -8.13
CA ASP A 72 -18.22 -1.49 -7.85
C ASP A 72 -18.89 -2.29 -8.99
N GLU A 73 -19.97 -1.77 -9.57
CA GLU A 73 -20.70 -2.41 -10.66
C GLU A 73 -19.87 -2.54 -11.95
N ALA A 74 -18.84 -1.71 -12.16
CA ALA A 74 -17.98 -1.81 -13.33
C ALA A 74 -17.11 -3.06 -13.32
N VAL A 75 -16.88 -3.69 -12.17
CA VAL A 75 -16.18 -4.99 -12.11
C VAL A 75 -16.99 -6.09 -12.80
N ALA A 76 -18.32 -5.98 -12.82
CA ALA A 76 -19.18 -6.98 -13.43
C ALA A 76 -19.00 -7.08 -14.96
N THR A 77 -18.46 -6.06 -15.62
CA THR A 77 -18.19 -6.11 -17.07
C THR A 77 -17.10 -7.11 -17.42
N LEU A 78 -16.23 -7.46 -16.47
CA LEU A 78 -15.22 -8.52 -16.65
C LEU A 78 -15.86 -9.88 -16.91
N ALA A 79 -17.13 -10.10 -16.52
CA ALA A 79 -17.83 -11.34 -16.80
C ALA A 79 -18.04 -11.57 -18.31
N ASP A 80 -18.08 -10.52 -19.12
CA ASP A 80 -18.23 -10.65 -20.59
C ASP A 80 -17.01 -11.32 -21.22
N ASP A 81 -15.81 -11.05 -20.68
CA ASP A 81 -14.55 -11.59 -21.20
C ASP A 81 -14.09 -12.85 -20.45
N PHE A 82 -14.30 -12.90 -19.13
CA PHE A 82 -13.72 -13.93 -18.25
C PHE A 82 -14.74 -14.90 -17.64
N GLY A 83 -16.04 -14.60 -17.70
CA GLY A 83 -17.13 -15.50 -17.32
C GLY A 83 -16.88 -16.44 -16.12
N THR A 84 -16.67 -17.73 -16.43
CA THR A 84 -16.56 -18.80 -15.41
C THR A 84 -15.21 -18.77 -14.71
N GLU A 85 -14.14 -18.47 -15.45
CA GLU A 85 -12.78 -18.35 -14.93
C GLU A 85 -12.69 -17.25 -13.87
N LEU A 86 -13.42 -16.15 -14.07
CA LEU A 86 -13.52 -15.09 -13.07
C LEU A 86 -14.22 -15.57 -11.79
N ALA A 87 -15.31 -16.33 -11.93
CA ALA A 87 -16.03 -16.90 -10.80
C ALA A 87 -15.16 -17.90 -10.03
N GLU A 88 -14.45 -18.79 -10.73
CA GLU A 88 -13.53 -19.77 -10.12
C GLU A 88 -12.36 -19.10 -9.38
N TYR A 89 -11.88 -17.96 -9.87
CA TYR A 89 -10.84 -17.19 -9.19
C TYR A 89 -11.30 -16.63 -7.83
N PHE A 90 -12.53 -16.13 -7.74
CA PHE A 90 -13.09 -15.57 -6.51
C PHE A 90 -13.71 -16.62 -5.58
N GLU A 91 -14.20 -17.72 -6.12
CA GLU A 91 -14.81 -18.85 -5.40
C GLU A 91 -14.05 -20.16 -5.67
N PRO A 92 -12.76 -20.26 -5.30
CA PRO A 92 -11.96 -21.45 -5.59
C PRO A 92 -12.51 -22.67 -4.83
N THR A 93 -12.68 -23.79 -5.55
CA THR A 93 -13.03 -25.07 -4.94
C THR A 93 -11.76 -25.92 -4.68
N PRO A 94 -11.74 -26.71 -3.58
CA PRO A 94 -10.58 -27.54 -3.22
C PRO A 94 -10.21 -28.62 -4.24
#